data_AF-A0A5J6QBL5-F1
#
_entry.id   AF-A0A5J6QBL5-F1
#
_cell.length_a   1.000
_cell.length_b   1.000
_cell.length_c   1.000
_cell.angle_alpha   90.00
_cell.angle_beta   90.00
_cell.angle_gamma   90.00
#
_symmetry.space_group_name_H-M   'P 1'
#
loop_
_entity.id
_entity.type
_entity.pdbx_description
1 polymer ?
#
loop_
_entity_poly.entity_id
_entity_poly.type
_entity_poly.pdbx_seq_one_letter_code
_entity_poly.pdbx_strand_id
1 'polypeptide(L)'
;MEFRYPVAVAENNAHSLRYLTRNLSDPEAGQAAFEELLLELGNSVDVYPDWHPILTNPPQDGLRGASLQNLPAYKGMDHTVLFIKGFVTCPYDEAKADQLVNNVNAVTGLQAYRLDAVLYSDNAYPVVVQAVDVVLEGDGTIRSRDALAWCVQEMVKDAHNAEVAETWWNIRTNLLGCPHGSRSSIIVNQHTGSHIRKILEAMNNSGMYGPIKEWSLNMLSKKKRDTIAKTLIMTAIANYRDARRKFDFELCGEAIKAEVRDTWDDGTELRVVVVIGDSDLVVTGCYYPENGVLETSSPKGKRSIAEKFL
;
A
#
# COMPACT_ATOMS: atom_id res chain seq x y z
N MET A 1 6.09 -12.46 -1.84
CA MET A 1 6.91 -12.71 -3.04
C MET A 1 7.64 -11.42 -3.40
N GLU A 2 8.85 -11.47 -3.97
CA GLU A 2 9.49 -10.25 -4.48
C GLU A 2 8.75 -9.82 -5.75
N PHE A 3 8.39 -8.54 -5.84
CA PHE A 3 7.64 -8.01 -6.98
C PHE A 3 8.40 -8.25 -8.30
N ARG A 4 7.72 -8.88 -9.25
CA ARG A 4 8.18 -9.07 -10.62
C ARG A 4 7.05 -8.68 -11.54
N TYR A 5 7.25 -7.64 -12.34
CA TYR A 5 6.18 -7.00 -13.09
C TYR A 5 5.28 -7.98 -13.88
N PRO A 6 5.82 -8.89 -14.72
CA PRO A 6 4.95 -9.80 -15.49
C PRO A 6 4.14 -10.76 -14.60
N VAL A 7 4.72 -11.21 -13.49
CA VAL A 7 4.05 -12.12 -12.55
C VAL A 7 2.95 -11.38 -11.80
N ALA A 8 3.25 -10.18 -11.30
CA ALA A 8 2.28 -9.35 -10.58
C ALA A 8 1.11 -8.97 -11.48
N VAL A 9 1.35 -8.60 -12.74
CA VAL A 9 0.29 -8.32 -13.73
C VAL A 9 -0.58 -9.55 -13.96
N ALA A 10 0.03 -10.72 -14.21
CA ALA A 10 -0.72 -11.94 -14.47
C ALA A 10 -1.57 -12.37 -13.25
N GLU A 11 -1.00 -12.29 -12.04
CA GLU A 11 -1.69 -12.63 -10.79
C GLU A 11 -2.86 -11.67 -10.52
N ASN A 12 -2.65 -10.35 -10.64
CA ASN A 12 -3.68 -9.36 -10.42
C ASN A 12 -4.82 -9.45 -11.44
N ASN A 13 -4.49 -9.59 -12.73
CA ASN A 13 -5.49 -9.73 -13.78
C ASN A 13 -6.31 -11.01 -13.58
N ALA A 14 -5.66 -12.14 -13.27
CA ALA A 14 -6.37 -13.40 -13.01
C ALA A 14 -7.26 -13.35 -11.75
N HIS A 15 -6.79 -12.70 -10.69
CA HIS A 15 -7.59 -12.49 -9.48
C HIS A 15 -8.83 -11.63 -9.77
N SER A 16 -8.64 -10.54 -10.52
CA SER A 16 -9.70 -9.60 -10.88
C SER A 16 -10.74 -10.23 -11.81
N LEU A 17 -10.30 -10.95 -12.83
CA LEU A 17 -11.16 -11.74 -13.71
C LEU A 17 -12.01 -12.71 -12.89
N ARG A 18 -11.37 -13.53 -12.05
CA ARG A 18 -12.09 -14.50 -11.21
C ARG A 18 -13.10 -13.81 -10.29
N TYR A 19 -12.74 -12.67 -9.71
CA TYR A 19 -13.64 -11.93 -8.83
C TYR A 19 -14.91 -11.48 -9.57
N LEU A 20 -14.77 -10.98 -10.79
CA LEU A 20 -15.87 -10.46 -11.60
C LEU A 20 -16.68 -11.55 -12.33
N THR A 21 -16.17 -12.77 -12.53
CA THR A 21 -16.89 -13.78 -13.33
C THR A 21 -17.40 -14.98 -12.54
N ARG A 22 -16.88 -15.25 -11.34
CA ARG A 22 -17.17 -16.49 -10.58
C ARG A 22 -18.64 -16.73 -10.23
N ASN A 23 -19.47 -15.68 -10.21
CA ASN A 23 -20.88 -15.78 -9.82
C ASN A 23 -21.84 -15.48 -11.00
N LEU A 24 -21.32 -15.40 -12.23
CA LEU A 24 -22.14 -15.17 -13.41
C LEU A 24 -22.75 -16.48 -13.91
N SER A 25 -23.96 -16.39 -14.48
CA SER A 25 -24.57 -17.52 -15.19
C SER A 25 -23.83 -17.83 -16.50
N ASP A 26 -23.24 -16.81 -17.13
CA ASP A 26 -22.36 -16.93 -18.30
C ASP A 26 -20.98 -16.32 -18.01
N PRO A 27 -20.05 -17.09 -17.43
CA PRO A 27 -18.69 -16.63 -17.15
C PRO A 27 -17.86 -16.33 -18.40
N GLU A 28 -18.18 -16.92 -19.56
CA GLU A 28 -17.44 -16.71 -20.81
C GLU A 28 -17.72 -15.32 -21.38
N ALA A 29 -18.98 -14.88 -21.38
CA ALA A 29 -19.35 -13.52 -21.75
C ALA A 29 -18.70 -12.48 -20.81
N GLY A 30 -18.69 -12.75 -19.50
CA GLY A 30 -18.02 -11.89 -18.52
C GLY A 30 -16.50 -11.83 -18.71
N GLN A 31 -15.88 -12.93 -19.13
CA GLN A 31 -14.45 -12.95 -19.47
C GLN A 31 -14.14 -12.10 -20.70
N ALA A 32 -14.94 -12.21 -21.77
CA ALA A 32 -14.76 -11.39 -22.96
C ALA A 32 -14.84 -9.89 -22.64
N ALA A 33 -15.84 -9.48 -21.83
CA ALA A 33 -15.97 -8.11 -21.36
C ALA A 33 -14.77 -7.65 -20.52
N PHE A 34 -14.23 -8.52 -19.66
CA PHE A 34 -13.02 -8.20 -18.89
C PHE A 34 -11.78 -8.02 -19.78
N GLU A 35 -11.63 -8.82 -20.83
CA GLU A 35 -10.54 -8.68 -21.80
C GLU A 35 -10.62 -7.36 -22.58
N GLU A 36 -11.84 -6.90 -22.92
CA GLU A 36 -12.06 -5.56 -23.49
C GLU A 36 -11.68 -4.45 -22.50
N LEU A 37 -12.06 -4.58 -21.23
CA LEU A 37 -11.67 -3.64 -20.18
C LEU A 37 -10.15 -3.57 -19.98
N LEU A 38 -9.42 -4.69 -20.14
CA LEU A 38 -7.96 -4.67 -20.09
C LEU A 38 -7.34 -3.87 -21.24
N LEU A 39 -7.93 -3.96 -22.45
CA LEU A 39 -7.48 -3.17 -23.60
C LEU A 39 -7.76 -1.68 -23.40
N GLU A 40 -8.90 -1.35 -22.80
CA GLU A 40 -9.32 0.04 -22.59
C GLU A 40 -8.62 0.69 -21.40
N LEU A 41 -8.60 0.02 -20.25
CA LEU A 41 -8.19 0.59 -18.96
C LEU A 41 -6.77 0.19 -18.54
N GLY A 42 -6.15 -0.77 -19.22
CA GLY A 42 -4.86 -1.34 -18.85
C GLY A 42 -4.99 -2.44 -17.79
N ASN A 43 -3.85 -2.85 -17.21
CA ASN A 43 -3.83 -3.94 -16.22
C ASN A 43 -4.57 -3.59 -14.94
N SER A 44 -5.04 -4.61 -14.21
CA SER A 44 -5.65 -4.41 -12.91
C SER A 44 -4.61 -4.09 -11.83
N VAL A 45 -5.04 -3.34 -10.82
CA VAL A 45 -4.22 -2.86 -9.70
C VAL A 45 -5.00 -3.01 -8.39
N ASP A 46 -4.30 -3.04 -7.26
CA ASP A 46 -4.96 -3.16 -5.95
C ASP A 46 -5.25 -1.80 -5.33
N VAL A 47 -4.31 -0.85 -5.51
CA VAL A 47 -4.37 0.48 -4.88
C VAL A 47 -3.73 1.49 -5.82
N TYR A 48 -4.38 2.64 -6.01
CA TYR A 48 -3.79 3.76 -6.72
C TYR A 48 -2.74 4.49 -5.87
N PRO A 49 -1.70 5.08 -6.47
CA PRO A 49 -0.90 6.07 -5.77
C PRO A 49 -1.74 7.31 -5.47
N ASP A 50 -1.39 8.03 -4.40
CA ASP A 50 -2.17 9.19 -3.90
C ASP A 50 -2.28 10.32 -4.92
N TRP A 51 -1.36 10.37 -5.89
CA TRP A 51 -1.35 11.34 -6.99
C TRP A 51 -2.19 10.96 -8.21
N HIS A 52 -2.80 9.78 -8.22
CA HIS A 52 -3.52 9.29 -9.39
C HIS A 52 -4.77 10.14 -9.70
N PRO A 53 -5.06 10.48 -10.98
CA PRO A 53 -6.20 11.32 -11.35
C PRO A 53 -7.57 10.82 -10.88
N ILE A 54 -7.75 9.50 -10.74
CA ILE A 54 -8.97 8.92 -10.14
C ILE A 54 -9.17 9.41 -8.70
N LEU A 55 -8.09 9.65 -7.96
CA LEU A 55 -8.17 10.17 -6.60
C LEU A 55 -8.15 11.69 -6.56
N THR A 56 -7.42 12.35 -7.46
CA THR A 56 -7.11 13.79 -7.36
C THR A 56 -8.03 14.71 -8.18
N ASN A 57 -8.70 14.21 -9.24
CA ASN A 57 -9.64 15.01 -10.03
C ASN A 57 -10.96 15.30 -9.30
N PRO A 58 -11.57 14.35 -8.56
CA PRO A 58 -12.79 14.63 -7.81
C PRO A 58 -12.57 15.73 -6.75
N PRO A 59 -13.59 16.57 -6.47
CA PRO A 59 -13.54 17.52 -5.36
C PRO A 59 -13.27 16.81 -4.03
N GLN A 60 -12.32 17.34 -3.26
CA GLN A 60 -11.96 16.83 -1.95
C GLN A 60 -12.62 17.68 -0.86
N ASP A 61 -13.38 17.06 0.04
CA ASP A 61 -14.01 17.75 1.20
C ASP A 61 -13.02 17.98 2.36
N GLY A 62 -11.72 18.17 2.06
CA GLY A 62 -10.68 18.47 3.04
C GLY A 62 -10.14 17.28 3.84
N LEU A 63 -10.63 16.05 3.61
CA LEU A 63 -10.07 14.83 4.20
C LEU A 63 -8.81 14.40 3.44
N ARG A 64 -7.66 14.38 4.13
CA ARG A 64 -6.40 13.84 3.58
C ARG A 64 -6.40 12.31 3.62
N GLY A 65 -5.89 11.67 2.57
CA GLY A 65 -5.89 10.21 2.41
C GLY A 65 -7.13 9.71 1.67
N ALA A 66 -7.28 10.15 0.41
CA ALA A 66 -8.44 9.83 -0.43
C ALA A 66 -8.52 8.32 -0.71
N SER A 67 -9.27 7.61 0.11
CA SER A 67 -9.85 6.32 -0.29
C SER A 67 -10.94 6.60 -1.31
N LEU A 68 -11.01 5.77 -2.35
CA LEU A 68 -12.03 5.84 -3.39
C LEU A 68 -13.45 5.91 -2.82
N GLN A 69 -13.68 5.20 -1.71
CA GLN A 69 -14.97 5.13 -1.00
C GLN A 69 -15.39 6.43 -0.33
N ASN A 70 -14.44 7.32 -0.04
CA ASN A 70 -14.69 8.58 0.65
C ASN A 70 -15.01 9.73 -0.31
N LEU A 71 -14.89 9.50 -1.63
CA LEU A 71 -15.08 10.54 -2.63
C LEU A 71 -16.56 10.69 -2.98
N PRO A 72 -17.18 11.87 -2.79
CA PRO A 72 -18.59 12.09 -3.08
C PRO A 72 -18.97 11.78 -4.53
N ALA A 73 -18.05 12.03 -5.47
CA ALA A 73 -18.22 11.74 -6.89
C ALA A 73 -18.48 10.25 -7.17
N TYR A 74 -18.00 9.36 -6.29
CA TYR A 74 -18.11 7.93 -6.45
C TYR A 74 -19.10 7.27 -5.47
N LYS A 75 -20.02 8.05 -4.92
CA LYS A 75 -21.07 7.52 -4.06
C LYS A 75 -21.91 6.49 -4.81
N GLY A 76 -22.11 5.32 -4.21
CA GLY A 76 -22.91 4.23 -4.78
C GLY A 76 -22.09 3.12 -5.44
N MET A 77 -20.76 3.21 -5.41
CA MET A 77 -19.89 2.09 -5.78
C MET A 77 -20.16 0.84 -4.93
N ASP A 78 -20.02 -0.31 -5.58
CA ASP A 78 -20.03 -1.62 -4.96
C ASP A 78 -19.18 -2.60 -5.79
N HIS A 79 -18.61 -3.63 -5.16
CA HIS A 79 -17.86 -4.69 -5.86
C HIS A 79 -16.86 -4.17 -6.91
N THR A 80 -15.95 -3.32 -6.47
CA THR A 80 -15.05 -2.57 -7.34
C THR A 80 -13.77 -3.33 -7.65
N VAL A 81 -13.35 -3.27 -8.92
CA VAL A 81 -12.03 -3.69 -9.40
C VAL A 81 -11.33 -2.50 -10.04
N LEU A 82 -10.06 -2.27 -9.68
CA LEU A 82 -9.27 -1.14 -10.17
C LEU A 82 -8.37 -1.58 -11.33
N PHE A 83 -8.17 -0.67 -12.28
CA PHE A 83 -7.26 -0.77 -13.42
C PHE A 83 -6.40 0.50 -13.51
N ILE A 84 -5.32 0.47 -14.29
CA ILE A 84 -4.39 1.61 -14.37
C ILE A 84 -5.10 2.92 -14.73
N LYS A 85 -5.99 2.93 -15.73
CA LYS A 85 -6.67 4.16 -16.19
C LYS A 85 -8.00 4.43 -15.51
N GLY A 86 -8.49 3.55 -14.65
CA GLY A 86 -9.87 3.62 -14.18
C GLY A 86 -10.32 2.38 -13.44
N PHE A 87 -11.58 2.31 -13.06
CA PHE A 87 -12.12 1.17 -12.33
C PHE A 87 -13.47 0.75 -12.89
N VAL A 88 -13.85 -0.49 -12.59
CA VAL A 88 -15.21 -1.00 -12.80
C VAL A 88 -15.85 -1.27 -11.46
N THR A 89 -17.14 -0.98 -11.34
CA THR A 89 -17.92 -1.20 -10.13
C THR A 89 -19.30 -1.75 -10.48
N CYS A 90 -19.84 -2.63 -9.65
CA CYS A 90 -21.05 -3.41 -9.94
C CYS A 90 -22.13 -3.19 -8.86
N PRO A 91 -22.77 -2.00 -8.79
CA PRO A 91 -23.91 -1.78 -7.90
C PRO A 91 -25.11 -2.66 -8.27
N TYR A 92 -25.94 -2.99 -7.27
CA TYR A 92 -27.17 -3.76 -7.44
C TYR A 92 -28.43 -2.92 -7.71
N ASP A 93 -28.28 -1.60 -7.82
CA ASP A 93 -29.37 -0.65 -7.98
C ASP A 93 -29.10 0.21 -9.22
N GLU A 94 -29.99 0.13 -10.20
CA GLU A 94 -29.88 0.82 -11.48
C GLU A 94 -29.82 2.34 -11.30
N ALA A 95 -30.68 2.90 -10.45
CA ALA A 95 -30.72 4.33 -10.21
C ALA A 95 -29.43 4.84 -9.55
N LYS A 96 -28.82 4.04 -8.65
CA LYS A 96 -27.49 4.36 -8.12
C LYS A 96 -26.41 4.32 -9.20
N ALA A 97 -26.51 3.37 -10.12
CA ALA A 97 -25.55 3.23 -11.19
C ALA A 97 -25.62 4.41 -12.19
N ASP A 98 -26.83 4.85 -12.55
CA ASP A 98 -27.06 6.04 -13.38
C ASP A 98 -26.61 7.31 -12.66
N GLN A 99 -26.90 7.43 -11.36
CA GLN A 99 -26.43 8.55 -10.56
C GLN A 99 -24.90 8.60 -10.52
N LEU A 100 -24.24 7.46 -10.37
CA LEU A 100 -22.78 7.37 -10.39
C LEU A 100 -22.24 7.86 -11.75
N VAL A 101 -22.80 7.40 -12.86
CA VAL A 101 -22.41 7.85 -14.21
C VAL A 101 -22.54 9.38 -14.34
N ASN A 102 -23.68 9.93 -13.93
CA ASN A 102 -23.94 11.37 -14.01
C ASN A 102 -22.98 12.19 -13.13
N ASN A 103 -22.73 11.74 -11.90
CA ASN A 103 -21.82 12.42 -10.98
C ASN A 103 -20.38 12.44 -11.50
N VAL A 104 -19.90 11.31 -12.01
CA VAL A 104 -18.53 11.20 -12.52
C VAL A 104 -18.34 12.02 -13.79
N ASN A 105 -19.31 12.00 -14.71
CA ASN A 105 -19.25 12.79 -15.94
C ASN A 105 -19.32 14.31 -15.69
N ALA A 106 -19.73 14.75 -14.49
CA ALA A 106 -19.64 16.15 -14.09
C ALA A 106 -18.23 16.58 -13.62
N VAL A 107 -17.33 15.61 -13.38
CA VAL A 107 -15.94 15.87 -12.94
C VAL A 107 -15.03 15.99 -14.16
N THR A 108 -14.35 17.12 -14.30
CA THR A 108 -13.37 17.33 -15.38
C THR A 108 -12.23 16.32 -15.30
N GLY A 109 -11.86 15.73 -16.44
CA GLY A 109 -10.80 14.73 -16.54
C GLY A 109 -11.25 13.30 -16.22
N LEU A 110 -12.54 13.09 -15.92
CA LEU A 110 -13.14 11.77 -15.75
C LEU A 110 -14.26 11.52 -16.76
N GLN A 111 -14.50 10.25 -17.04
CA GLN A 111 -15.63 9.76 -17.82
C GLN A 111 -16.19 8.51 -17.16
N ALA A 112 -17.51 8.33 -17.24
CA ALA A 112 -18.17 7.11 -16.84
C ALA A 112 -19.26 6.68 -17.83
N TYR A 113 -19.47 5.38 -17.92
CA TYR A 113 -20.51 4.79 -18.75
C TYR A 113 -21.01 3.45 -18.19
N ARG A 114 -22.21 3.06 -18.61
CA ARG A 114 -22.83 1.77 -18.31
C ARG A 114 -22.21 0.70 -19.21
N LEU A 115 -21.82 -0.43 -18.64
CA LEU A 115 -21.40 -1.57 -19.45
C LEU A 115 -22.63 -2.41 -19.80
N ASP A 116 -22.79 -2.77 -21.07
CA ASP A 116 -23.89 -3.63 -21.52
C ASP A 116 -23.70 -5.08 -21.03
N ALA A 117 -22.44 -5.51 -20.90
CA ALA A 117 -22.09 -6.80 -20.34
C ALA A 117 -22.24 -6.82 -18.82
N VAL A 118 -22.66 -7.96 -18.29
CA VAL A 118 -22.81 -8.16 -16.86
C VAL A 118 -21.50 -8.63 -16.23
N LEU A 119 -21.17 -8.07 -15.07
CA LEU A 119 -19.99 -8.41 -14.29
C LEU A 119 -20.40 -8.57 -12.82
N TYR A 120 -19.64 -9.39 -12.11
CA TYR A 120 -19.76 -9.78 -10.71
C TYR A 120 -21.04 -10.56 -10.34
N SER A 121 -22.21 -10.19 -10.84
CA SER A 121 -23.49 -10.88 -10.60
C SER A 121 -24.49 -10.56 -11.72
N ASP A 122 -25.32 -11.54 -12.11
CA ASP A 122 -26.33 -11.37 -13.18
C ASP A 122 -27.33 -10.22 -12.95
N ASN A 123 -27.49 -9.77 -11.70
CA ASN A 123 -28.39 -8.67 -11.31
C ASN A 123 -27.65 -7.36 -11.00
N ALA A 124 -26.35 -7.29 -11.28
CA ALA A 124 -25.58 -6.08 -11.09
C ALA A 124 -25.71 -5.16 -12.31
N TYR A 125 -25.43 -3.89 -12.07
CA TYR A 125 -25.46 -2.83 -13.05
C TYR A 125 -24.03 -2.28 -13.20
N PRO A 126 -23.13 -2.87 -14.01
CA PRO A 126 -21.73 -2.46 -14.03
C PRO A 126 -21.54 -1.05 -14.62
N VAL A 127 -20.70 -0.26 -13.97
CA VAL A 127 -20.28 1.08 -14.38
C VAL A 127 -18.77 1.08 -14.52
N VAL A 128 -18.29 1.58 -15.66
CA VAL A 128 -16.87 1.85 -15.90
C VAL A 128 -16.62 3.32 -15.63
N VAL A 129 -15.55 3.61 -14.90
CA VAL A 129 -15.04 4.96 -14.64
C VAL A 129 -13.61 5.04 -15.14
N GLN A 130 -13.31 6.05 -15.95
CA GLN A 130 -12.00 6.24 -16.58
C GLN A 130 -11.48 7.65 -16.33
N ALA A 131 -10.19 7.77 -16.03
CA ALA A 131 -9.44 9.02 -16.12
C ALA A 131 -8.94 9.21 -17.55
N VAL A 132 -9.46 10.24 -18.24
CA VAL A 132 -9.28 10.39 -19.70
C VAL A 132 -7.87 10.83 -20.09
N ASP A 133 -7.18 11.53 -19.19
CA ASP A 133 -5.83 12.06 -19.43
C ASP A 133 -4.71 11.03 -19.16
N VAL A 134 -5.05 9.83 -18.67
CA VAL A 134 -4.05 8.78 -18.40
C VAL A 134 -3.66 8.09 -19.70
N VAL A 135 -2.42 8.36 -20.13
CA VAL A 135 -1.78 7.72 -21.28
C VAL A 135 -0.78 6.66 -20.80
N LEU A 136 -0.76 5.50 -21.45
CA LEU A 136 0.17 4.42 -21.13
C LEU A 136 1.37 4.41 -22.08
N GLU A 137 2.54 4.03 -21.56
CA GLU A 137 3.73 3.70 -22.33
C GLU A 137 3.59 2.31 -22.97
N GLY A 138 4.51 1.96 -23.88
CA GLY A 138 4.54 0.63 -24.51
C GLY A 138 4.77 -0.55 -23.55
N ASP A 139 5.21 -0.29 -22.31
CA ASP A 139 5.32 -1.30 -21.25
C ASP A 139 4.03 -1.48 -20.42
N GLY A 140 2.98 -0.70 -20.75
CA GLY A 140 1.69 -0.71 -20.08
C GLY A 140 1.60 0.17 -18.83
N THR A 141 2.68 0.86 -18.42
CA THR A 141 2.67 1.77 -17.26
C THR A 141 2.25 3.18 -17.66
N ILE A 142 1.88 4.04 -16.70
CA ILE A 142 1.53 5.44 -16.97
C ILE A 142 2.73 6.19 -17.54
N ARG A 143 2.47 7.04 -18.55
CA ARG A 143 3.46 7.91 -19.18
C ARG A 143 4.28 8.67 -18.15
N SER A 144 5.60 8.50 -18.25
CA SER A 144 6.55 8.90 -17.20
C SER A 144 6.45 10.39 -16.86
N ARG A 145 6.30 11.24 -17.88
CA ARG A 145 6.17 12.70 -17.71
C ARG A 145 4.95 13.08 -16.87
N ASP A 146 3.81 12.45 -17.12
CA ASP A 146 2.55 12.85 -16.49
C ASP A 146 2.50 12.33 -15.05
N ALA A 147 2.93 11.08 -14.82
CA ALA A 147 3.08 10.52 -13.48
C ALA A 147 4.00 11.38 -12.60
N LEU A 148 5.14 11.85 -13.13
CA LEU A 148 6.03 12.75 -12.40
C LEU A 148 5.39 14.10 -12.11
N ALA A 149 4.67 14.68 -13.08
CA ALA A 149 4.01 15.98 -12.91
C ALA A 149 2.93 15.92 -11.82
N TRP A 150 2.03 14.95 -11.88
CA TRP A 150 0.99 14.76 -10.87
C TRP A 150 1.58 14.45 -9.50
N CYS A 151 2.59 13.57 -9.44
CA CYS A 151 3.26 13.22 -8.20
C CYS A 151 3.92 14.44 -7.52
N VAL A 152 4.62 15.28 -8.29
CA VAL A 152 5.23 16.51 -7.78
C VAL A 152 4.18 17.49 -7.28
N GLN A 153 3.05 17.63 -7.99
CA GLN A 153 1.96 18.52 -7.56
C GLN A 153 1.40 18.11 -6.20
N GLU A 154 1.13 16.82 -5.98
CA GLU A 154 0.67 16.34 -4.67
C GLU A 154 1.74 16.48 -3.59
N MET A 155 3.00 16.12 -3.89
CA MET A 155 4.10 16.31 -2.95
C MET A 155 4.21 17.76 -2.46
N VAL A 156 4.11 18.74 -3.37
CA VAL A 156 4.16 20.17 -3.00
C VAL A 156 2.95 20.58 -2.16
N LYS A 157 1.74 20.10 -2.48
CA LYS A 157 0.54 20.35 -1.65
C LYS A 157 0.71 19.79 -0.25
N ASP A 158 1.30 18.61 -0.12
CA ASP A 158 1.54 17.98 1.17
C ASP A 158 2.55 18.74 2.02
N ALA A 159 3.60 19.27 1.40
CA ALA A 159 4.67 20.00 2.08
C ALA A 159 4.17 21.22 2.86
N HIS A 160 3.11 21.88 2.39
CA HIS A 160 2.55 23.07 3.06
C HIS A 160 2.09 22.82 4.50
N ASN A 161 1.65 21.60 4.82
CA ASN A 161 1.10 21.25 6.13
C ASN A 161 1.90 20.14 6.82
N ALA A 162 3.08 19.80 6.31
CA ALA A 162 3.88 18.72 6.85
C ALA A 162 4.71 19.19 8.06
N GLU A 163 4.69 18.38 9.11
CA GLU A 163 5.52 18.60 10.30
C GLU A 163 6.77 17.69 10.30
N VAL A 164 6.76 16.62 9.50
CA VAL A 164 7.84 15.64 9.40
C VAL A 164 8.02 15.16 7.96
N ALA A 165 9.26 14.84 7.61
CA ALA A 165 9.63 14.26 6.32
C ALA A 165 9.60 12.73 6.41
N GLU A 166 8.81 12.08 5.56
CA GLU A 166 8.75 10.63 5.45
C GLU A 166 9.84 10.12 4.49
N THR A 167 10.48 8.99 4.84
CA THR A 167 11.46 8.37 3.92
C THR A 167 10.76 7.63 2.77
N TRP A 168 11.48 7.40 1.67
CA TRP A 168 11.01 6.53 0.59
C TRP A 168 10.43 5.20 1.09
N TRP A 169 11.06 4.60 2.09
CA TRP A 169 10.67 3.28 2.60
C TRP A 169 9.41 3.30 3.46
N ASN A 170 9.02 4.48 3.94
CA ASN A 170 7.80 4.70 4.72
C ASN A 170 6.59 4.86 3.78
N ILE A 171 6.74 5.64 2.71
CA ILE A 171 5.61 6.10 1.87
C ILE A 171 5.63 5.59 0.42
N ARG A 172 6.57 4.73 0.02
CA ARG A 172 6.62 4.21 -1.36
C ARG A 172 5.29 3.61 -1.84
N THR A 173 4.48 3.03 -0.95
CA THR A 173 3.19 2.46 -1.30
C THR A 173 2.22 3.56 -1.75
N ASN A 174 2.17 4.69 -1.04
CA ASN A 174 1.42 5.88 -1.44
C ASN A 174 1.90 6.46 -2.77
N LEU A 175 3.21 6.36 -3.05
CA LEU A 175 3.80 6.94 -4.26
C LEU A 175 3.76 6.03 -5.49
N LEU A 176 3.72 4.71 -5.30
CA LEU A 176 3.75 3.72 -6.38
C LEU A 176 2.40 3.03 -6.60
N GLY A 177 1.48 3.09 -5.64
CA GLY A 177 0.30 2.22 -5.58
C GLY A 177 0.66 0.77 -5.26
N CYS A 178 -0.28 -0.15 -5.45
CA CYS A 178 -0.09 -1.59 -5.28
C CYS A 178 -0.64 -2.37 -6.48
N PRO A 179 -0.02 -3.51 -6.84
CA PRO A 179 1.19 -4.10 -6.25
C PRO A 179 2.47 -3.39 -6.72
N HIS A 180 3.50 -3.38 -5.87
CA HIS A 180 4.74 -2.67 -6.16
C HIS A 180 6.00 -3.38 -5.64
N GLY A 181 7.13 -3.09 -6.29
CA GLY A 181 8.47 -3.43 -5.88
C GLY A 181 9.16 -2.31 -5.13
N SER A 182 10.50 -2.30 -5.19
CA SER A 182 11.29 -1.29 -4.49
C SER A 182 11.27 0.09 -5.16
N ARG A 183 11.06 0.14 -6.48
CA ARG A 183 11.15 1.33 -7.34
C ARG A 183 10.22 1.30 -8.57
N SER A 184 9.26 0.38 -8.61
CA SER A 184 8.31 0.21 -9.71
C SER A 184 7.04 -0.45 -9.21
N SER A 185 5.96 -0.35 -9.97
CA SER A 185 4.67 -1.01 -9.74
C SER A 185 4.06 -1.39 -11.09
N ILE A 186 2.82 -1.89 -11.07
CA ILE A 186 2.02 -2.03 -12.29
C ILE A 186 1.72 -0.65 -12.92
N ILE A 187 1.67 0.41 -12.10
CA ILE A 187 1.29 1.76 -12.53
C ILE A 187 2.50 2.56 -13.04
N VAL A 188 3.68 2.37 -12.47
CA VAL A 188 4.90 3.10 -12.87
C VAL A 188 6.10 2.17 -13.06
N ASN A 189 6.82 2.37 -14.16
CA ASN A 189 8.05 1.64 -14.42
C ASN A 189 9.23 2.09 -13.53
N GLN A 190 10.33 1.35 -13.61
CA GLN A 190 11.51 1.57 -12.75
C GLN A 190 12.18 2.93 -12.99
N HIS A 191 12.14 3.44 -14.21
CA HIS A 191 12.68 4.76 -14.54
C HIS A 191 11.90 5.85 -13.80
N THR A 192 10.57 5.82 -13.90
CA THR A 192 9.66 6.76 -13.24
C THR A 192 9.76 6.68 -11.72
N GLY A 193 9.64 5.48 -11.14
CA GLY A 193 9.72 5.32 -9.68
C GLY A 193 11.09 5.72 -9.10
N SER A 194 12.18 5.57 -9.85
CA SER A 194 13.50 6.08 -9.44
C SER A 194 13.56 7.61 -9.40
N HIS A 195 12.86 8.29 -10.32
CA HIS A 195 12.80 9.76 -10.35
C HIS A 195 11.88 10.32 -9.27
N ILE A 196 10.72 9.69 -9.03
CA ILE A 196 9.84 10.04 -7.90
C ILE A 196 10.64 9.99 -6.59
N ARG A 197 11.42 8.92 -6.38
CA ARG A 197 12.26 8.78 -5.20
C ARG A 197 13.29 9.92 -5.07
N LYS A 198 13.99 10.27 -6.15
CA LYS A 198 15.00 11.35 -6.13
C LYS A 198 14.37 12.71 -5.79
N ILE A 199 13.17 12.97 -6.31
CA ILE A 199 12.41 14.19 -6.02
C ILE A 199 12.05 14.24 -4.54
N LEU A 200 11.47 13.17 -3.99
CA LEU A 200 11.18 13.07 -2.56
C LEU A 200 12.44 13.31 -1.71
N GLU A 201 13.55 12.64 -2.04
CA GLU A 201 14.81 12.81 -1.32
C GLU A 201 15.32 14.25 -1.39
N ALA A 202 15.19 14.92 -2.54
CA ALA A 202 15.57 16.33 -2.68
C ALA A 202 14.70 17.26 -1.83
N MET A 203 13.38 17.06 -1.80
CA MET A 203 12.46 17.84 -0.97
C MET A 203 12.65 17.60 0.53
N ASN A 204 12.96 16.37 0.92
CA ASN A 204 13.31 16.04 2.31
C ASN A 204 14.62 16.73 2.71
N ASN A 205 15.65 16.65 1.87
CA ASN A 205 16.97 17.22 2.17
C ASN A 205 16.99 18.75 2.19
N SER A 206 16.06 19.42 1.50
CA SER A 206 15.90 20.87 1.60
C SER A 206 15.16 21.33 2.86
N GLY A 207 14.61 20.39 3.64
CA GLY A 207 13.85 20.69 4.85
C GLY A 207 12.40 21.10 4.60
N MET A 208 11.88 20.95 3.38
CA MET A 208 10.51 21.37 3.03
C MET A 208 9.42 20.70 3.86
N TYR A 209 9.66 19.46 4.30
CA TYR A 209 8.74 18.69 5.13
C TYR A 209 9.10 18.70 6.63
N GLY A 210 10.16 19.41 7.02
CA GLY A 210 10.69 19.37 8.38
C GLY A 210 11.61 18.16 8.65
N PRO A 211 11.78 17.74 9.92
CA PRO A 211 12.72 16.69 10.31
C PRO A 211 12.36 15.31 9.74
N ILE A 212 13.37 14.52 9.41
CA ILE A 212 13.19 13.17 8.85
C ILE A 212 12.72 12.20 9.94
N LYS A 213 11.59 11.54 9.67
CA LYS A 213 11.05 10.46 10.47
C LYS A 213 11.42 9.11 9.85
N GLU A 214 12.28 8.36 10.51
CA GLU A 214 12.63 6.99 10.13
C GLU A 214 11.83 5.98 10.96
N TRP A 215 11.00 5.16 10.31
CA TRP A 215 10.27 4.09 11.00
C TRP A 215 10.18 2.77 10.21
N SER A 216 10.52 2.77 8.92
CA SER A 216 10.53 1.56 8.09
C SER A 216 11.94 1.02 7.88
N LEU A 217 12.15 -0.27 8.15
CA LEU A 217 13.41 -0.98 7.86
C LEU A 217 13.37 -1.76 6.53
N ASN A 218 12.47 -1.39 5.63
CA ASN A 218 12.26 -2.09 4.36
C ASN A 218 13.41 -1.95 3.36
N MET A 219 14.38 -1.07 3.63
CA MET A 219 15.63 -0.99 2.88
C MET A 219 16.57 -2.18 3.14
N LEU A 220 16.43 -2.83 4.30
CA LEU A 220 17.19 -4.04 4.64
C LEU A 220 16.56 -5.26 3.95
N SER A 221 17.32 -6.34 3.76
CA SER A 221 16.73 -7.59 3.30
C SER A 221 15.85 -8.21 4.40
N LYS A 222 14.91 -9.08 4.02
CA LYS A 222 14.09 -9.82 5.00
C LYS A 222 14.99 -10.57 6.00
N LYS A 223 16.00 -11.29 5.50
CA LYS A 223 16.99 -12.00 6.33
C LYS A 223 17.66 -11.10 7.37
N LYS A 224 18.06 -9.88 6.99
CA LYS A 224 18.66 -8.91 7.91
C LYS A 224 17.65 -8.47 8.99
N ARG A 225 16.43 -8.12 8.59
CA ARG A 225 15.35 -7.78 9.53
C ARG A 225 15.03 -8.91 10.50
N ASP A 226 14.92 -10.14 10.00
CA ASP A 226 14.65 -11.32 10.82
C ASP A 226 15.81 -11.58 11.80
N THR A 227 17.06 -11.34 11.38
CA THR A 227 18.25 -11.43 12.25
C THR A 227 18.18 -10.40 13.37
N ILE A 228 17.92 -9.14 13.06
CA ILE A 228 17.77 -8.06 14.07
C ILE A 228 16.68 -8.41 15.07
N ALA A 229 15.51 -8.83 14.59
CA ALA A 229 14.38 -9.17 15.45
C ALA A 229 14.71 -10.35 16.36
N LYS A 230 15.33 -11.40 15.80
CA LYS A 230 15.76 -12.57 16.56
C LYS A 230 16.80 -12.22 17.62
N THR A 231 17.84 -11.44 17.28
CA THR A 231 18.87 -11.01 18.22
C THR A 231 18.23 -10.30 19.42
N LEU A 232 17.40 -9.29 19.15
CA LEU A 232 16.78 -8.48 20.21
C LEU A 232 15.82 -9.29 21.10
N ILE A 233 14.94 -10.12 20.51
CA ILE A 233 13.98 -10.90 21.29
C ILE A 233 14.68 -12.02 22.07
N MET A 234 15.64 -12.73 21.48
CA MET A 234 16.34 -13.81 22.18
C MET A 234 17.19 -13.26 23.33
N THR A 235 17.83 -12.10 23.17
CA THR A 235 18.55 -11.45 24.27
C THR A 235 17.59 -10.98 25.36
N ALA A 236 16.41 -10.47 25.02
CA ALA A 236 15.39 -10.13 26.01
C ALA A 236 14.93 -11.38 26.79
N ILE A 237 14.63 -12.49 26.11
CA ILE A 237 14.28 -13.77 26.76
C ILE A 237 15.41 -14.27 27.66
N ALA A 238 16.67 -14.18 27.23
CA ALA A 238 17.82 -14.59 28.06
C ALA A 238 18.00 -13.74 29.32
N ASN A 239 17.55 -12.48 29.30
CA ASN A 239 17.58 -11.57 30.45
C ASN A 239 16.28 -11.60 31.28
N TYR A 240 15.24 -12.29 30.80
CA TYR A 240 13.99 -12.44 31.50
C TYR A 240 14.21 -13.27 32.77
N ARG A 241 13.84 -12.69 33.91
CA ARG A 241 13.79 -13.36 35.21
C ARG A 241 12.34 -13.30 35.67
N ASP A 242 11.76 -14.45 36.02
CA ASP A 242 10.32 -14.72 36.23
C ASP A 242 9.51 -13.71 37.09
N ALA A 243 10.16 -12.76 37.77
CA ALA A 243 9.51 -11.76 38.61
C ALA A 243 9.26 -10.39 37.94
N ARG A 244 9.82 -10.10 36.74
CA ARG A 244 9.70 -8.77 36.10
C ARG A 244 9.15 -8.84 34.69
N ARG A 245 7.87 -8.44 34.53
CA ARG A 245 7.23 -8.26 33.22
C ARG A 245 7.88 -7.17 32.37
N LYS A 246 8.48 -6.16 33.00
CA LYS A 246 9.22 -5.07 32.33
C LYS A 246 10.60 -4.91 32.95
N PHE A 247 11.62 -4.81 32.13
CA PHE A 247 12.99 -4.66 32.57
C PHE A 247 13.86 -4.01 31.51
N ASP A 248 14.97 -3.46 31.97
CA ASP A 248 15.94 -2.78 31.12
C ASP A 248 17.25 -3.55 31.11
N PHE A 249 17.93 -3.57 29.97
CA PHE A 249 19.27 -4.14 29.83
C PHE A 249 20.05 -3.36 28.75
N GLU A 250 21.36 -3.58 28.70
CA GLU A 250 22.24 -2.99 27.69
C GLU A 250 22.66 -4.04 26.67
N LEU A 251 22.66 -3.67 25.38
CA LEU A 251 23.21 -4.48 24.31
C LEU A 251 23.80 -3.56 23.23
N CYS A 252 25.04 -3.83 22.83
CA CYS A 252 25.72 -3.07 21.77
C CYS A 252 25.76 -1.55 22.04
N GLY A 253 25.85 -1.13 23.32
CA GLY A 253 25.86 0.27 23.72
C GLY A 253 24.50 0.97 23.65
N GLU A 254 23.40 0.23 23.44
CA GLU A 254 22.04 0.74 23.48
C GLU A 254 21.34 0.32 24.77
N ALA A 255 20.63 1.25 25.41
CA ALA A 255 19.73 0.93 26.51
C ALA A 255 18.41 0.40 25.95
N ILE A 256 18.09 -0.85 26.30
CA ILE A 256 16.93 -1.58 25.81
C ILE A 256 15.88 -1.67 26.91
N LYS A 257 14.64 -1.30 26.58
CA LYS A 257 13.46 -1.57 27.41
C LYS A 257 12.73 -2.77 26.84
N ALA A 258 12.60 -3.83 27.62
CA ALA A 258 11.89 -5.03 27.23
C ALA A 258 10.65 -5.27 28.11
N GLU A 259 9.59 -5.76 27.47
CA GLU A 259 8.42 -6.32 28.13
C GLU A 259 8.25 -7.77 27.69
N VAL A 260 8.17 -8.67 28.64
CA VAL A 260 7.84 -10.09 28.43
C VAL A 260 6.56 -10.38 29.19
N ARG A 261 5.57 -10.90 28.48
CA ARG A 261 4.26 -11.24 29.02
C ARG A 261 3.90 -12.64 28.58
N ASP A 262 3.54 -13.48 29.54
CA ASP A 262 2.85 -14.73 29.27
C ASP A 262 1.44 -14.41 28.73
N THR A 263 1.16 -14.82 27.50
CA THR A 263 -0.11 -14.48 26.83
C THR A 263 -1.30 -15.17 27.50
N TRP A 264 -1.09 -16.39 28.02
CA TRP A 264 -2.15 -17.26 28.54
C TRP A 264 -1.99 -17.58 30.04
N ASP A 265 -0.95 -17.04 30.68
CA ASP A 265 -0.57 -17.33 32.08
C ASP A 265 -0.32 -18.85 32.32
N ASP A 266 0.09 -19.58 31.29
CA ASP A 266 0.36 -21.03 31.31
C ASP A 266 1.79 -21.40 30.86
N GLY A 267 2.62 -20.41 30.54
CA GLY A 267 4.00 -20.57 30.10
C GLY A 267 4.17 -21.03 28.65
N THR A 268 3.08 -21.21 27.89
CA THR A 268 3.14 -21.76 26.53
C THR A 268 3.55 -20.73 25.49
N GLU A 269 3.19 -19.46 25.69
CA GLU A 269 3.50 -18.36 24.78
C GLU A 269 3.94 -17.11 25.56
N LEU A 270 5.16 -16.66 25.28
CA LEU A 270 5.70 -15.42 25.80
C LEU A 270 5.69 -14.36 24.71
N ARG A 271 4.82 -13.37 24.83
CA ARG A 271 4.84 -12.17 24.01
C ARG A 271 5.96 -11.24 24.47
N VAL A 272 6.86 -10.90 23.54
CA VAL A 272 8.02 -10.06 23.79
C VAL A 272 7.93 -8.77 22.98
N VAL A 273 8.13 -7.65 23.66
CA VAL A 273 8.26 -6.32 23.05
C VAL A 273 9.59 -5.73 23.46
N VAL A 274 10.37 -5.26 22.49
CA VAL A 274 11.66 -4.61 22.70
C VAL A 274 11.60 -3.21 22.11
N VAL A 275 11.97 -2.21 22.91
CA VAL A 275 11.99 -0.79 22.53
C VAL A 275 13.35 -0.19 22.88
N ILE A 276 13.93 0.54 21.92
CA ILE A 276 15.18 1.31 22.09
C ILE A 276 14.87 2.79 21.87
N GLY A 277 15.43 3.65 22.72
CA GLY A 277 15.20 5.09 22.69
C GLY A 277 13.72 5.45 22.83
N ASP A 278 13.29 6.54 22.18
CA ASP A 278 11.90 6.98 22.13
C ASP A 278 11.15 6.33 20.95
N SER A 279 11.14 4.98 20.93
CA SER A 279 10.68 4.16 19.80
C SER A 279 11.53 4.29 18.53
N ASP A 280 12.81 4.58 18.73
CA ASP A 280 13.82 4.66 17.68
C ASP A 280 14.11 3.29 17.04
N LEU A 281 13.87 2.19 17.78
CA LEU A 281 13.75 0.84 17.24
C LEU A 281 12.74 0.06 18.08
N VAL A 282 11.79 -0.60 17.42
CA VAL A 282 10.76 -1.42 18.04
C VAL A 282 10.70 -2.78 17.37
N VAL A 283 10.69 -3.83 18.18
CA VAL A 283 10.53 -5.22 17.76
C VAL A 283 9.46 -5.88 18.61
N THR A 284 8.59 -6.67 17.99
CA THR A 284 7.61 -7.49 18.69
C THR A 284 7.64 -8.92 18.17
N GLY A 285 7.44 -9.90 19.03
CA GLY A 285 7.30 -11.30 18.65
C GLY A 285 6.68 -12.15 19.75
N CYS A 286 6.43 -13.41 19.43
CA CYS A 286 5.98 -14.45 20.36
C CYS A 286 7.02 -15.57 20.40
N TYR A 287 7.44 -15.93 21.61
CA TYR A 287 8.36 -17.02 21.87
C TYR A 287 7.62 -18.18 22.52
N TYR A 288 7.80 -19.39 22.00
CA TYR A 288 7.15 -20.61 22.47
C TYR A 288 8.18 -21.50 23.15
N PRO A 289 8.25 -21.53 24.51
CA PRO A 289 9.33 -22.19 25.23
C PRO A 289 9.42 -23.69 25.01
N GLU A 290 8.27 -24.38 24.90
CA GLU A 290 8.22 -25.84 24.74
C GLU A 290 8.99 -26.34 23.50
N ASN A 291 8.88 -25.58 22.41
CA ASN A 291 9.45 -25.97 21.11
C ASN A 291 10.64 -25.08 20.70
N GLY A 292 10.97 -24.06 21.50
CA GLY A 292 12.02 -23.08 21.19
C GLY A 292 11.72 -22.26 19.92
N VAL A 293 10.45 -22.13 19.55
CA VAL A 293 10.03 -21.44 18.32
C VAL A 293 9.88 -19.95 18.60
N LEU A 294 10.35 -19.13 17.65
CA LEU A 294 10.23 -17.68 17.70
C LEU A 294 9.50 -17.18 16.46
N GLU A 295 8.37 -16.51 16.68
CA GLU A 295 7.66 -15.78 15.65
C GLU A 295 7.88 -14.29 15.85
N THR A 296 8.36 -13.61 14.80
CA THR A 296 8.68 -12.17 14.89
C THR A 296 7.90 -11.36 13.89
N SER A 297 7.47 -10.18 14.33
CA SER A 297 7.08 -9.11 13.42
C SER A 297 8.31 -8.47 12.81
N SER A 298 8.18 -7.88 11.62
CA SER A 298 9.27 -7.09 11.04
C SER A 298 9.57 -5.87 11.93
N PRO A 299 10.85 -5.65 12.31
CA PRO A 299 11.24 -4.53 13.14
C PRO A 299 10.98 -3.19 12.44
N LYS A 300 10.72 -2.15 13.23
CA LYS A 300 10.45 -0.77 12.78
C LYS A 300 11.36 0.20 13.51
N GLY A 301 11.87 1.22 12.82
CA GLY A 301 12.72 2.25 13.42
C GLY A 301 13.81 2.78 12.50
N LYS A 302 14.80 3.41 13.13
CA LYS A 302 15.99 4.01 12.53
C LYS A 302 16.96 2.94 12.06
N ARG A 303 17.47 3.10 10.83
CA ARG A 303 18.41 2.14 10.25
C ARG A 303 19.72 2.07 11.05
N SER A 304 20.26 3.21 11.44
CA SER A 304 21.56 3.34 12.12
C SER A 304 21.60 2.61 13.46
N ILE A 305 20.47 2.48 14.15
CA ILE A 305 20.35 1.74 15.40
C ILE A 305 20.13 0.25 15.09
N ALA A 306 19.24 -0.06 14.16
CA ALA A 306 18.92 -1.45 13.80
C ALA A 306 20.13 -2.23 13.29
N GLU A 307 21.03 -1.60 12.52
CA GLU A 307 22.23 -2.26 11.98
C GLU A 307 23.25 -2.67 13.05
N LYS A 308 23.16 -2.17 14.29
CA LYS A 308 24.02 -2.60 15.41
C LYS A 308 23.77 -4.04 15.87
N PHE A 309 22.64 -4.64 15.47
CA PHE A 309 22.17 -5.95 15.93
C PHE A 309 22.17 -7.03 14.83
N LEU A 310 22.84 -6.75 13.70
CA LEU A 310 23.10 -7.70 12.62
C LEU A 310 24.35 -8.53 12.91
#